data_AF-A0A183TS66-F1
#
_entry.id   AF-A0A183TS66-F1
#
_cell.length_a   1.000
_cell.length_b   1.000
_cell.length_c   1.000
_cell.angle_alpha   90.00
_cell.angle_beta   90.00
_cell.angle_gamma   90.00
#
_symmetry.space_group_name_H-M   'P 1'
#
loop_
_entity.id
_entity.type
_entity.pdbx_description
1 polymer ?
#
loop_
_entity_poly.entity_id
_entity_poly.type
_entity_poly.pdbx_seq_one_letter_code
_entity_poly.pdbx_strand_id
1 'polypeptide(L)'
;MCGIPSPADQHLLPPSDAGEGHVDAPSVTALAAAGLCSRPEARSIGRAGNQGDLRCQCLDISQMRLRLQPDEGPKKSKILKRWAEHFISALNCSSAISDAAIDRLIQVDTNNDLDLPASLSETIRAVQQISSGKAPGSDAIIPQFYKHGQVPQDFKDATIVYLYKTKGNPQLCDNHRGISLLNIAGKNFAHIFLIRLNGHLEQGLLPESQCGFRRHRGTTDMIFAALQLQEKCQEMRTHLYITFMDLTKAFDKVHRDGMWKVMHSWHIFE
;
A
#
# COMPACT_ATOMS: atom_id res chain seq x y z
N MET A 1 -43.78 24.00 -20.50
CA MET A 1 -43.36 25.29 -21.10
C MET A 1 -43.44 26.33 -20.00
N CYS A 2 -42.30 26.63 -19.36
CA CYS A 2 -41.61 27.93 -19.39
C CYS A 2 -42.44 29.08 -18.75
N GLY A 3 -41.99 29.77 -17.71
CA GLY A 3 -40.66 29.83 -17.11
C GLY A 3 -40.61 30.69 -15.85
N ILE A 4 -39.42 30.75 -15.27
CA ILE A 4 -39.01 31.68 -14.19
C ILE A 4 -38.40 32.94 -14.85
N PRO A 5 -38.48 34.10 -14.19
CA PRO A 5 -37.25 34.75 -13.74
C PRO A 5 -37.30 35.21 -12.26
N SER A 6 -36.18 35.01 -11.57
CA SER A 6 -35.71 35.75 -10.37
C SER A 6 -34.72 36.84 -10.89
N PRO A 7 -34.05 37.74 -10.11
CA PRO A 7 -33.99 37.90 -8.64
C PRO A 7 -33.96 39.35 -8.12
N ALA A 8 -34.10 39.52 -6.79
CA ALA A 8 -33.36 40.51 -6.00
C ALA A 8 -33.60 40.28 -4.48
N ASP A 9 -32.81 39.40 -3.87
CA ASP A 9 -32.67 39.35 -2.41
C ASP A 9 -31.60 40.35 -1.97
N GLN A 10 -32.01 41.23 -1.05
CA GLN A 10 -31.17 42.18 -0.36
C GLN A 10 -30.43 41.50 0.79
N HIS A 11 -29.20 41.94 0.99
CA HIS A 11 -28.34 41.67 2.14
C HIS A 11 -29.11 41.60 3.48
N LEU A 12 -28.92 40.52 4.23
CA LEU A 12 -28.94 40.54 5.69
C LEU A 12 -27.94 39.53 6.25
N LEU A 13 -26.89 40.08 6.86
CA LEU A 13 -25.94 39.39 7.74
C LEU A 13 -26.67 38.94 9.03
N PRO A 14 -26.26 37.85 9.69
CA PRO A 14 -26.78 37.49 11.00
C PRO A 14 -26.20 38.43 12.08
N PRO A 15 -26.97 38.76 13.14
CA PRO A 15 -26.47 39.59 14.22
C PRO A 15 -25.46 38.82 15.08
N SER A 16 -24.38 39.50 15.43
CA SER A 16 -23.45 39.12 16.49
C SER A 16 -24.03 39.61 17.81
N ASP A 17 -24.40 38.71 18.72
CA ASP A 17 -23.98 38.78 20.13
C ASP A 17 -24.59 37.67 21.00
N ALA A 18 -23.81 37.35 22.04
CA ALA A 18 -24.15 36.74 23.32
C ALA A 18 -24.18 35.19 23.45
N GLY A 19 -23.17 34.69 24.18
CA GLY A 19 -23.39 33.68 25.21
C GLY A 19 -22.49 32.46 25.15
N GLU A 20 -21.35 32.51 25.84
CA GLU A 20 -20.64 31.30 26.27
C GLU A 20 -21.59 30.43 27.11
N GLY A 21 -22.00 29.30 26.56
CA GLY A 21 -22.74 28.25 27.25
C GLY A 21 -21.96 26.94 27.11
N HIS A 22 -21.17 26.62 28.12
CA HIS A 22 -20.59 25.29 28.29
C HIS A 22 -21.74 24.30 28.54
N VAL A 23 -22.03 23.46 27.54
CA VAL A 23 -22.98 22.35 27.69
C VAL A 23 -22.18 21.07 27.49
N ASP A 24 -21.90 20.39 28.61
CA ASP A 24 -21.31 19.06 28.62
C ASP A 24 -22.22 18.09 27.86
N ALA A 25 -21.83 17.76 26.64
CA ALA A 25 -22.41 16.63 25.91
C ALA A 25 -21.88 15.33 26.53
N PRO A 26 -22.73 14.38 26.93
CA PRO A 26 -22.24 13.10 27.44
C PRO A 26 -21.42 12.41 26.36
N SER A 27 -20.19 12.02 26.72
CA SER A 27 -19.34 11.24 25.83
C SER A 27 -20.02 9.90 25.51
N VAL A 28 -19.67 9.36 24.34
CA VAL A 28 -20.11 8.05 23.81
C VAL A 28 -19.90 6.88 24.82
N THR A 29 -19.16 7.12 25.91
CA THR A 29 -19.00 6.20 27.04
C THR A 29 -20.30 5.92 27.81
N ALA A 30 -21.32 6.79 27.74
CA ALA A 30 -22.58 6.62 28.48
C ALA A 30 -23.54 5.55 27.90
N LEU A 31 -23.31 5.09 26.66
CA LEU A 31 -24.10 4.00 26.04
C LEU A 31 -23.50 2.60 26.29
N ALA A 32 -22.29 2.51 26.86
CA ALA A 32 -21.65 1.24 27.23
C ALA A 32 -22.20 0.60 28.52
N ALA A 33 -23.10 1.28 29.24
CA ALA A 33 -23.72 0.79 30.47
C ALA A 33 -24.83 -0.27 30.27
N ALA A 34 -25.13 -0.66 29.02
CA ALA A 34 -26.17 -1.64 28.70
C ALA A 34 -25.73 -3.12 28.79
N GLY A 35 -24.65 -3.44 29.52
CA GLY A 35 -24.47 -4.76 30.12
C GLY A 35 -24.36 -5.96 29.17
N LEU A 36 -23.61 -5.84 28.08
CA LEU A 36 -23.34 -6.97 27.17
C LEU A 36 -21.84 -7.17 26.95
N CYS A 37 -21.13 -7.73 27.94
CA CYS A 37 -20.10 -8.74 27.70
C CYS A 37 -19.55 -9.33 29.01
N SER A 38 -19.77 -10.62 29.22
CA SER A 38 -19.11 -11.39 30.28
C SER A 38 -17.65 -11.63 29.92
N ARG A 39 -16.75 -11.18 30.80
CA ARG A 39 -15.30 -11.43 30.80
C ARG A 39 -15.03 -12.89 31.22
N PRO A 40 -13.90 -13.49 30.80
CA PRO A 40 -13.04 -14.07 31.82
C PRO A 40 -11.57 -13.69 31.67
N GLU A 41 -10.93 -13.54 32.82
CA GLU A 41 -9.49 -13.39 33.01
C GLU A 41 -8.78 -14.75 32.87
N ALA A 42 -7.55 -14.74 32.35
CA ALA A 42 -6.54 -15.73 32.71
C ALA A 42 -5.12 -15.12 32.65
N ARG A 43 -4.42 -15.25 33.78
CA ARG A 43 -2.99 -14.97 34.06
C ARG A 43 -2.14 -16.13 33.52
N SER A 44 -1.05 -15.89 32.77
CA SER A 44 0.36 -15.69 33.17
C SER A 44 1.31 -16.89 32.97
N ILE A 45 2.54 -16.58 32.53
CA ILE A 45 3.87 -17.20 32.83
C ILE A 45 4.63 -17.81 31.62
N GLY A 46 5.83 -17.26 31.36
CA GLY A 46 7.05 -18.10 31.30
C GLY A 46 7.97 -18.08 30.06
N ARG A 47 9.01 -17.23 30.12
CA ARG A 47 10.43 -17.41 29.72
C ARG A 47 10.87 -17.61 28.24
N ALA A 48 11.63 -16.59 27.80
CA ALA A 48 13.03 -16.62 27.37
C ALA A 48 13.55 -17.82 26.54
N GLY A 49 13.81 -17.54 25.26
CA GLY A 49 14.72 -18.29 24.40
C GLY A 49 15.40 -17.32 23.43
N ASN A 50 16.68 -17.04 23.72
CA ASN A 50 17.55 -16.16 22.94
C ASN A 50 18.04 -16.94 21.70
N GLN A 51 17.58 -16.61 20.50
CA GLN A 51 18.33 -16.96 19.28
C GLN A 51 17.91 -16.11 18.07
N GLY A 52 18.85 -15.30 17.58
CA GLY A 52 18.82 -14.73 16.23
C GLY A 52 17.81 -13.61 16.03
N ASP A 53 18.13 -12.43 16.54
CA ASP A 53 17.45 -11.17 16.25
C ASP A 53 17.56 -10.84 14.74
N LEU A 54 16.67 -11.43 13.94
CA LEU A 54 16.32 -11.01 12.59
C LEU A 54 15.54 -9.71 12.72
N ARG A 55 16.23 -8.62 13.10
CA ARG A 55 15.62 -7.30 13.13
C ARG A 55 15.04 -7.05 11.76
N CYS A 56 13.72 -6.98 11.75
CA CYS A 56 12.91 -6.59 10.62
C CYS A 56 13.56 -5.35 10.01
N GLN A 57 14.19 -5.51 8.85
CA GLN A 57 14.31 -4.39 7.92
C GLN A 57 12.89 -4.15 7.41
N CYS A 58 12.08 -3.55 8.27
CA CYS A 58 10.78 -3.06 7.90
C CYS A 58 10.99 -2.14 6.69
N LEU A 59 10.08 -2.25 5.72
CA LEU A 59 10.01 -1.28 4.65
C LEU A 59 9.91 0.10 5.30
N ASP A 60 10.99 0.85 5.30
CA ASP A 60 10.92 2.26 5.69
C ASP A 60 10.23 2.98 4.52
N ILE A 61 8.90 2.97 4.58
CA ILE A 61 8.01 3.59 3.60
C ILE A 61 8.23 5.11 3.55
N SER A 62 8.95 5.70 4.51
CA SER A 62 9.35 7.11 4.46
C SER A 62 10.46 7.41 3.46
N GLN A 63 11.19 6.39 2.98
CA GLN A 63 12.24 6.50 1.96
C GLN A 63 11.73 6.35 0.52
N MET A 64 10.41 6.36 0.32
CA MET A 64 9.79 6.24 -1.00
C MET A 64 10.12 7.47 -1.85
N ARG A 65 10.90 7.29 -2.92
CA ARG A 65 11.27 8.37 -3.85
C ARG A 65 10.37 8.38 -5.08
N LEU A 66 10.04 9.58 -5.54
CA LEU A 66 9.32 9.80 -6.78
C LEU A 66 10.31 9.88 -7.94
N ARG A 67 10.07 9.11 -8.99
CA ARG A 67 10.83 9.21 -10.25
C ARG A 67 9.96 9.86 -11.33
N LEU A 68 10.45 10.95 -11.89
CA LEU A 68 10.06 11.41 -13.22
C LEU A 68 10.96 10.67 -14.23
N GLN A 69 10.41 10.24 -15.37
CA GLN A 69 11.18 9.42 -16.31
C GLN A 69 12.46 10.16 -16.76
N PRO A 70 13.63 9.51 -16.72
CA PRO A 70 14.87 10.11 -17.16
C PRO A 70 14.90 10.24 -18.70
N ASP A 71 15.38 11.38 -19.18
CA ASP A 71 15.71 11.61 -20.59
C ASP A 71 17.09 11.01 -20.90
N GLU A 72 17.12 9.94 -21.71
CA GLU A 72 18.36 9.28 -22.14
C GLU A 72 18.90 9.96 -23.41
N GLY A 73 19.98 10.74 -23.27
CA GLY A 73 20.53 11.56 -24.36
C GLY A 73 21.00 10.77 -25.61
N PRO A 74 20.99 11.41 -26.80
CA PRO A 74 21.08 10.74 -28.10
C PRO A 74 22.42 10.03 -28.42
N LYS A 75 23.53 10.39 -27.74
CA LYS A 75 24.85 9.78 -27.99
C LYS A 75 24.98 8.39 -27.33
N LYS A 76 24.44 8.21 -26.13
CA LYS A 76 24.48 6.94 -25.37
C LYS A 76 23.68 5.84 -26.09
N SER A 77 22.58 6.23 -26.73
CA SER A 77 21.72 5.37 -27.54
C SER A 77 22.44 4.72 -28.74
N LYS A 78 23.31 5.44 -29.46
CA LYS A 78 24.00 4.89 -30.65
C LYS A 78 25.01 3.79 -30.30
N ILE A 79 25.74 3.94 -29.21
CA ILE A 79 26.73 2.95 -28.76
C ILE A 79 26.03 1.67 -28.32
N LEU A 80 24.96 1.79 -27.53
CA LEU A 80 24.16 0.65 -27.08
C LEU A 80 23.56 -0.13 -28.26
N LYS A 81 23.06 0.58 -29.28
CA LYS A 81 22.54 -0.05 -30.49
C LYS A 81 23.61 -0.88 -31.20
N ARG A 82 24.84 -0.38 -31.32
CA ARG A 82 25.94 -1.11 -31.96
C ARG A 82 26.34 -2.38 -31.21
N TRP A 83 26.39 -2.30 -29.87
CA TRP A 83 26.63 -3.48 -29.04
C TRP A 83 25.50 -4.51 -29.15
N ALA A 84 24.25 -4.06 -29.20
CA ALA A 84 23.11 -4.95 -29.40
C ALA A 84 23.20 -5.70 -30.75
N GLU A 85 23.48 -4.99 -31.85
CA GLU A 85 23.70 -5.62 -33.17
C GLU A 85 24.81 -6.67 -33.12
N HIS A 86 25.94 -6.34 -32.48
CA HIS A 86 27.07 -7.26 -32.34
C HIS A 86 26.69 -8.53 -31.59
N PHE A 87 26.06 -8.41 -30.41
CA PHE A 87 25.68 -9.57 -29.61
C PHE A 87 24.53 -10.37 -30.23
N ILE A 88 23.57 -9.72 -30.89
CA ILE A 88 22.53 -10.44 -31.65
C ILE A 88 23.18 -11.32 -32.71
N SER A 89 24.12 -10.77 -33.48
CA SER A 89 24.84 -11.54 -34.50
C SER A 89 25.72 -12.64 -33.91
N ALA A 90 26.39 -12.37 -32.78
CA ALA A 90 27.29 -13.32 -32.16
C ALA A 90 26.55 -14.49 -31.50
N LEU A 91 25.44 -14.20 -30.80
CA LEU A 91 24.67 -15.20 -30.06
C LEU A 91 23.71 -16.00 -30.95
N ASN A 92 23.25 -15.43 -32.07
CA ASN A 92 22.32 -16.08 -32.98
C ASN A 92 22.96 -16.44 -34.34
N CYS A 93 24.28 -16.68 -34.35
CA CYS A 93 24.95 -17.15 -35.55
C CYS A 93 24.42 -18.53 -35.94
N SER A 94 23.95 -18.68 -37.17
CA SER A 94 23.52 -19.99 -37.68
C SER A 94 24.75 -20.88 -37.84
N SER A 95 24.87 -21.88 -36.97
CA SER A 95 25.88 -22.94 -37.07
C SER A 95 25.20 -24.25 -37.47
N ALA A 96 25.75 -24.94 -38.47
CA ALA A 96 25.33 -26.28 -38.82
C ALA A 96 26.11 -27.30 -37.98
N ILE A 97 25.39 -28.18 -37.28
CA ILE A 97 25.94 -29.36 -36.61
C ILE A 97 25.59 -30.56 -37.48
N SER A 98 26.53 -31.47 -37.72
CA SER A 98 26.26 -32.66 -38.51
C SER A 98 25.51 -33.70 -37.68
N ASP A 99 24.47 -34.30 -38.27
CA ASP A 99 23.71 -35.39 -37.62
C ASP A 99 24.62 -36.57 -37.24
N ALA A 100 25.62 -36.88 -38.08
CA ALA A 100 26.64 -37.89 -37.77
C ALA A 100 27.50 -37.59 -36.53
N ALA A 101 27.63 -36.31 -36.12
CA ALA A 101 28.29 -35.95 -34.87
C ALA A 101 27.33 -36.09 -33.68
N ILE A 102 26.03 -35.82 -33.87
CA ILE A 102 24.97 -36.01 -32.87
C ILE A 102 24.76 -37.51 -32.60
N ASP A 103 24.73 -38.33 -33.64
CA ASP A 103 24.56 -39.80 -33.56
C ASP A 103 25.72 -40.48 -32.80
N ARG A 104 26.89 -39.83 -32.71
CA ARG A 104 28.04 -40.29 -31.92
C ARG A 104 27.94 -39.94 -30.44
N LEU A 105 26.97 -39.10 -30.04
CA LEU A 105 26.75 -38.78 -28.63
C LEU A 105 26.14 -39.99 -27.91
N ILE A 106 26.50 -40.13 -26.63
CA ILE A 106 25.95 -41.16 -25.76
C ILE A 106 24.44 -40.91 -25.62
N GLN A 107 23.64 -41.90 -26.02
CA GLN A 107 22.20 -41.89 -25.82
C GLN A 107 21.91 -42.25 -24.36
N VAL A 108 21.18 -41.39 -23.66
CA VAL A 108 20.76 -41.58 -22.27
C VAL A 108 19.24 -41.47 -22.19
N ASP A 109 18.64 -42.19 -21.24
CA ASP A 109 17.20 -42.12 -21.00
C ASP A 109 16.77 -40.70 -20.58
N THR A 110 15.53 -40.34 -20.92
CA THR A 110 14.96 -39.05 -20.52
C THR A 110 14.86 -38.97 -19.00
N ASN A 111 15.46 -37.94 -18.43
CA ASN A 111 15.36 -37.67 -17.00
C ASN A 111 14.06 -36.91 -16.69
N ASN A 112 13.04 -37.64 -16.23
CA ASN A 112 11.74 -37.08 -15.86
C ASN A 112 11.79 -36.21 -14.59
N ASP A 113 12.86 -36.27 -13.79
CA ASP A 113 12.99 -35.45 -12.58
C ASP A 113 13.10 -33.94 -12.92
N LEU A 114 13.56 -33.61 -14.13
CA LEU A 114 13.71 -32.21 -14.57
C LEU A 114 12.37 -31.51 -14.84
N ASP A 115 11.29 -32.27 -15.05
CA ASP A 115 9.94 -31.74 -15.26
C ASP A 115 9.21 -31.48 -13.93
N LEU A 116 9.77 -31.94 -12.80
CA LEU A 116 9.19 -31.71 -11.49
C LEU A 116 9.36 -30.24 -11.07
N PRO A 117 8.36 -29.65 -10.39
CA PRO A 117 8.50 -28.30 -9.86
C PRO A 117 9.61 -28.26 -8.81
N ALA A 118 10.43 -27.20 -8.86
CA ALA A 118 11.51 -27.00 -7.90
C ALA A 118 10.99 -27.03 -6.45
N SER A 119 11.63 -27.85 -5.64
CA SER A 119 11.32 -27.96 -4.22
C SER A 119 11.80 -26.73 -3.44
N LEU A 120 11.25 -26.53 -2.24
CA LEU A 120 11.68 -25.45 -1.36
C LEU A 120 13.16 -25.59 -0.97
N SER A 121 13.63 -26.81 -0.72
CA SER A 121 15.02 -27.07 -0.34
C SER A 121 16.00 -26.77 -1.47
N GLU A 122 15.67 -27.12 -2.71
CA GLU A 122 16.44 -26.76 -3.91
C GLU A 122 16.49 -25.25 -4.09
N THR A 123 15.35 -24.57 -3.94
CA THR A 123 15.27 -23.12 -4.05
C THR A 123 16.14 -22.42 -3.00
N ILE A 124 16.10 -22.89 -1.75
CA ILE A 124 16.95 -22.36 -0.67
C ILE A 124 18.43 -22.58 -0.98
N ARG A 125 18.82 -23.78 -1.43
CA ARG A 125 20.21 -24.08 -1.80
C ARG A 125 20.68 -23.19 -2.96
N ALA A 126 19.86 -23.01 -3.99
CA ALA A 126 20.16 -22.14 -5.12
C ALA A 126 20.40 -20.70 -4.66
N VAL A 127 19.51 -20.15 -3.81
CA VAL A 127 19.67 -18.81 -3.24
C VAL A 127 20.98 -18.67 -2.46
N GLN A 128 21.35 -19.68 -1.66
CA GLN A 128 22.60 -19.67 -0.89
C GLN A 128 23.84 -19.64 -1.78
N GLN A 129 23.81 -20.30 -2.94
CA GLN A 129 24.92 -20.35 -3.90
C GLN A 129 25.12 -19.05 -4.69
N ILE A 130 24.13 -18.16 -4.75
CA ILE A 130 24.27 -16.88 -5.47
C ILE A 130 25.33 -16.01 -4.78
N SER A 131 26.40 -15.64 -5.49
CA SER A 131 27.43 -14.74 -4.94
C SER A 131 26.86 -13.35 -4.59
N SER A 132 27.17 -12.86 -3.39
CA SER A 132 26.81 -11.50 -2.94
C SER A 132 27.54 -10.42 -3.75
N GLY A 133 26.95 -9.23 -3.87
CA GLY A 133 27.59 -8.07 -4.49
C GLY A 133 27.54 -8.03 -6.02
N LYS A 134 26.78 -8.93 -6.66
CA LYS A 134 26.52 -8.84 -8.10
C LYS A 134 25.66 -7.63 -8.43
N ALA A 135 25.95 -6.99 -9.57
CA ALA A 135 25.12 -5.92 -10.11
C ALA A 135 23.72 -6.46 -10.44
N PRO A 136 22.64 -5.74 -10.09
CA PRO A 136 21.29 -6.15 -10.44
C PRO A 136 21.02 -5.97 -11.93
N GLY A 137 20.02 -6.70 -12.44
CA GLY A 137 19.49 -6.50 -13.78
C GLY A 137 18.59 -5.26 -13.88
N SER A 138 17.85 -5.15 -14.98
CA SER A 138 16.84 -4.08 -15.16
C SER A 138 15.67 -4.18 -14.18
N ASP A 139 15.50 -5.32 -13.53
CA ASP A 139 14.54 -5.55 -12.44
C ASP A 139 14.99 -4.97 -11.09
N ALA A 140 16.24 -4.51 -11.01
CA ALA A 140 16.89 -3.96 -9.82
C ALA A 140 16.97 -4.94 -8.63
N ILE A 141 16.77 -6.25 -8.84
CA ILE A 141 16.80 -7.24 -7.77
C ILE A 141 18.24 -7.63 -7.45
N ILE A 142 18.68 -7.35 -6.21
CA ILE A 142 20.02 -7.69 -5.74
C ILE A 142 20.03 -9.05 -5.00
N PRO A 143 21.14 -9.82 -5.04
CA PRO A 143 21.25 -11.09 -4.30
C PRO A 143 20.92 -10.97 -2.80
N GLN A 144 21.22 -9.81 -2.20
CA GLN A 144 20.99 -9.53 -0.79
C GLN A 144 19.50 -9.49 -0.42
N PHE A 145 18.61 -9.23 -1.38
CA PHE A 145 17.18 -9.34 -1.16
C PHE A 145 16.79 -10.77 -0.77
N TYR A 146 17.23 -11.75 -1.56
CA TYR A 146 16.94 -13.17 -1.28
C TYR A 146 17.70 -13.70 -0.06
N LYS A 147 18.93 -13.24 0.16
CA LYS A 147 19.80 -13.75 1.24
C LYS A 147 19.52 -13.15 2.61
N HIS A 148 19.24 -11.86 2.66
CA HIS A 148 19.18 -11.09 3.91
C HIS A 148 17.90 -10.27 4.06
N GLY A 149 16.97 -10.37 3.12
CA GLY A 149 15.74 -9.57 3.11
C GLY A 149 15.97 -8.08 2.81
N GLN A 150 17.14 -7.70 2.28
CA GLN A 150 17.42 -6.30 1.95
C GLN A 150 16.54 -5.83 0.80
N VAL A 151 15.62 -4.90 1.09
CA VAL A 151 14.65 -4.43 0.10
C VAL A 151 15.35 -3.54 -0.94
N PRO A 152 15.27 -3.89 -2.24
CA PRO A 152 15.82 -3.04 -3.31
C PRO A 152 15.20 -1.65 -3.33
N GLN A 153 15.97 -0.64 -3.74
CA GLN A 153 15.47 0.73 -3.82
C GLN A 153 14.26 0.85 -4.77
N ASP A 154 14.24 0.10 -5.86
CA ASP A 154 13.14 0.12 -6.83
C ASP A 154 11.82 -0.43 -6.28
N PHE A 155 11.85 -1.18 -5.17
CA PHE A 155 10.63 -1.61 -4.48
C PHE A 155 10.07 -0.48 -3.61
N LYS A 156 10.93 0.47 -3.21
CA LYS A 156 10.57 1.66 -2.44
C LYS A 156 10.17 2.82 -3.34
N ASP A 157 10.69 2.90 -4.55
CA ASP A 157 10.42 4.00 -5.47
C ASP A 157 9.12 3.78 -6.26
N ALA A 158 8.39 4.86 -6.52
CA ALA A 158 7.20 4.82 -7.37
C ALA A 158 7.28 5.81 -8.54
N THR A 159 6.70 5.37 -9.65
CA THR A 159 6.44 6.21 -10.82
C THR A 159 5.07 6.86 -10.65
N ILE A 160 4.99 8.19 -10.69
CA ILE A 160 3.69 8.88 -10.67
C ILE A 160 3.15 8.95 -12.09
N VAL A 161 1.93 8.47 -12.26
CA VAL A 161 1.11 8.72 -13.45
C VAL A 161 -0.03 9.66 -13.06
N TYR A 162 -0.31 10.64 -13.90
CA TYR A 162 -1.36 11.63 -13.67
C TYR A 162 -2.61 11.25 -14.47
N LEU A 163 -3.76 11.17 -13.78
CA LEU A 163 -5.06 11.03 -14.41
C LEU A 163 -5.84 12.33 -14.31
N TYR A 164 -6.29 12.86 -15.44
CA TYR A 164 -7.12 14.06 -15.45
C TYR A 164 -8.50 13.76 -14.86
N LYS A 165 -8.97 14.59 -13.92
CA LYS A 165 -10.26 14.42 -13.21
C LYS A 165 -11.50 14.77 -14.06
N THR A 166 -11.35 14.81 -15.39
CA THR A 166 -12.38 15.13 -16.40
C THR A 166 -13.09 16.49 -16.24
N LYS A 167 -12.71 17.32 -15.27
CA LYS A 167 -13.27 18.64 -14.98
C LYS A 167 -12.16 19.64 -14.63
N GLY A 168 -12.30 20.88 -15.09
CA GLY A 168 -11.38 21.99 -14.80
C GLY A 168 -10.44 22.34 -15.96
N ASN A 169 -9.41 23.13 -15.68
CA ASN A 169 -8.36 23.46 -16.64
C ASN A 169 -7.27 22.36 -16.62
N PRO A 170 -6.99 21.66 -17.74
CA PRO A 170 -5.96 20.62 -17.81
C PRO A 170 -4.54 21.09 -17.47
N GLN A 171 -4.27 22.40 -17.55
CA GLN A 171 -2.96 22.99 -17.24
C GLN A 171 -2.68 23.10 -15.73
N LEU A 172 -3.68 22.93 -14.87
CA LEU A 172 -3.52 23.02 -13.42
C LEU A 172 -3.33 21.63 -12.81
N CYS A 173 -2.23 21.44 -12.07
CA CYS A 173 -1.89 20.16 -11.42
C CYS A 173 -2.99 19.62 -10.49
N ASP A 174 -3.73 20.49 -9.81
CA ASP A 174 -4.80 20.08 -8.88
C ASP A 174 -6.00 19.40 -9.57
N ASN A 175 -6.16 19.62 -10.88
CA ASN A 175 -7.17 18.96 -11.71
C ASN A 175 -6.73 17.56 -12.17
N HIS A 176 -5.55 17.11 -11.75
CA HIS A 176 -5.06 15.76 -11.95
C HIS A 176 -5.07 14.98 -10.64
N ARG A 177 -5.15 13.66 -10.76
CA ARG A 177 -4.98 12.69 -9.68
C ARG A 177 -3.66 11.97 -9.93
N GLY A 178 -2.69 12.18 -9.06
CA GLY A 178 -1.45 11.39 -9.06
C GLY A 178 -1.75 9.96 -8.59
N ILE A 179 -1.28 8.98 -9.34
CA ILE A 179 -1.28 7.56 -8.97
C ILE A 179 0.16 7.11 -8.91
N SER A 180 0.59 6.68 -7.72
CA SER A 180 1.90 6.09 -7.50
C SER A 180 1.90 4.62 -7.93
N LEU A 181 2.67 4.31 -8.97
CA LEU A 181 2.87 2.96 -9.48
C LEU A 181 4.18 2.38 -8.95
N LEU A 182 4.04 1.43 -8.02
CA LEU A 182 5.13 0.56 -7.57
C LEU A 182 5.34 -0.59 -8.57
N ASN A 183 6.57 -1.12 -8.62
CA ASN A 183 6.84 -2.37 -9.33
C ASN A 183 6.07 -3.56 -8.70
N ILE A 184 5.89 -4.65 -9.45
CA ILE A 184 5.05 -5.77 -9.00
C ILE A 184 5.57 -6.42 -7.72
N ALA A 185 6.89 -6.54 -7.58
CA ALA A 185 7.50 -7.14 -6.41
C ALA A 185 7.32 -6.28 -5.15
N GLY A 186 7.50 -4.96 -5.25
CA GLY A 186 7.22 -3.98 -4.20
C GLY A 186 5.74 -3.93 -3.84
N LYS A 187 4.82 -4.04 -4.80
CA LYS A 187 3.37 -4.17 -4.54
C LYS A 187 3.06 -5.41 -3.71
N ASN A 188 3.61 -6.58 -4.10
CA ASN A 188 3.42 -7.82 -3.34
C ASN A 188 3.98 -7.70 -1.92
N PHE A 189 5.17 -7.11 -1.78
CA PHE A 189 5.77 -6.88 -0.47
C PHE A 189 4.90 -5.97 0.40
N ALA A 190 4.48 -4.82 -0.12
CA ALA A 190 3.56 -3.91 0.58
C ALA A 190 2.23 -4.59 0.94
N HIS A 191 1.72 -5.47 0.08
CA HIS A 191 0.49 -6.22 0.35
C HIS A 191 0.66 -7.23 1.49
N ILE A 192 1.79 -7.93 1.57
CA ILE A 192 2.12 -8.82 2.70
C ILE A 192 2.14 -8.00 4.01
N PHE A 193 2.78 -6.83 4.00
CA PHE A 193 2.77 -5.92 5.16
C PHE A 193 1.35 -5.49 5.52
N LEU A 194 0.54 -5.11 4.54
CA LEU A 194 -0.86 -4.71 4.77
C LEU A 194 -1.68 -5.83 5.41
N ILE A 195 -1.53 -7.08 4.94
CA ILE A 195 -2.23 -8.23 5.53
C ILE A 195 -1.85 -8.40 7.00
N ARG A 196 -0.54 -8.37 7.31
CA ARG A 196 -0.05 -8.51 8.70
C ARG A 196 -0.51 -7.35 9.58
N LEU A 197 -0.42 -6.12 9.06
CA LEU A 197 -0.83 -4.91 9.76
C LEU A 197 -2.32 -4.92 10.07
N ASN A 198 -3.17 -5.25 9.10
CA ASN A 198 -4.61 -5.36 9.32
C ASN A 198 -4.94 -6.43 10.37
N GLY A 199 -4.25 -7.57 10.34
CA GLY A 199 -4.42 -8.62 11.36
C GLY A 199 -4.09 -8.15 12.78
N HIS A 200 -3.18 -7.18 12.94
CA HIS A 200 -2.88 -6.55 14.24
C HIS A 200 -3.88 -5.44 14.60
N LEU A 201 -4.18 -4.55 13.66
CA LEU A 201 -5.09 -3.41 13.86
C LEU A 201 -6.52 -3.85 14.19
N GLU A 202 -6.98 -4.96 13.62
CA GLU A 202 -8.32 -5.50 13.86
C GLU A 202 -8.48 -6.15 15.25
N GLN A 203 -7.41 -6.32 16.04
CA GLN A 203 -7.45 -6.85 17.42
C GLN A 203 -7.92 -5.82 18.47
N GLY A 204 -8.59 -4.76 18.04
CA GLY A 204 -9.17 -3.74 18.92
C GLY A 204 -8.45 -2.38 18.92
N LEU A 205 -7.47 -2.17 18.04
CA LEU A 205 -6.83 -0.85 17.89
C LEU A 205 -7.72 0.13 17.10
N LEU A 206 -8.55 -0.39 16.18
CA LEU A 206 -9.48 0.42 15.40
C LEU A 206 -10.84 0.55 16.11
N PRO A 207 -11.37 1.78 16.27
CA PRO A 207 -12.70 1.96 16.85
C PRO A 207 -13.79 1.33 15.97
N GLU A 208 -14.92 0.97 16.57
CA GLU A 208 -16.03 0.35 15.84
C GLU A 208 -16.62 1.27 14.77
N SER A 209 -16.62 2.58 15.01
CA SER A 209 -17.11 3.61 14.06
C SER A 209 -16.23 3.77 12.81
N GLN A 210 -15.01 3.22 12.80
CA GLN A 210 -14.16 3.23 11.61
C GLN A 210 -14.61 2.13 10.65
N CYS A 211 -15.19 2.50 9.50
CA CYS A 211 -15.59 1.56 8.45
C CYS A 211 -14.69 1.59 7.21
N GLY A 212 -14.04 2.72 6.91
CA GLY A 212 -13.22 2.86 5.71
C GLY A 212 -12.05 1.87 5.67
N PHE A 213 -11.84 1.21 4.54
CA PHE A 213 -10.73 0.27 4.27
C PHE A 213 -10.65 -0.95 5.21
N ARG A 214 -11.76 -1.34 5.84
CA ARG A 214 -11.83 -2.55 6.68
C ARG A 214 -12.53 -3.69 5.99
N ARG A 215 -12.15 -4.92 6.35
CA ARG A 215 -12.86 -6.11 5.86
C ARG A 215 -14.27 -6.14 6.44
N HIS A 216 -15.24 -6.53 5.62
CA HIS A 216 -16.65 -6.69 5.99
C HIS A 216 -17.35 -5.42 6.52
N ARG A 217 -16.78 -4.23 6.30
CA ARG A 217 -17.43 -2.95 6.58
C ARG A 217 -17.41 -2.07 5.33
N GLY A 218 -18.46 -1.29 5.15
CA GLY A 218 -18.63 -0.45 3.97
C GLY A 218 -19.46 0.80 4.24
N THR A 219 -19.65 1.59 3.19
CA THR A 219 -20.43 2.83 3.25
C THR A 219 -21.88 2.57 3.68
N THR A 220 -22.45 1.42 3.31
CA THR A 220 -23.81 1.02 3.69
C THR A 220 -23.98 0.93 5.21
N ASP A 221 -22.99 0.42 5.95
CA ASP A 221 -23.06 0.34 7.41
C ASP A 221 -23.10 1.74 8.05
N MET A 222 -22.31 2.67 7.51
CA MET A 222 -22.29 4.06 7.99
C MET A 222 -23.55 4.83 7.63
N ILE A 223 -24.12 4.57 6.44
CA ILE A 223 -25.42 5.12 6.05
C ILE A 223 -26.50 4.58 6.98
N PHE A 224 -26.51 3.28 7.24
CA PHE A 224 -27.45 2.66 8.18
C PHE A 224 -27.33 3.28 9.58
N ALA A 225 -26.12 3.40 10.13
CA ALA A 225 -25.90 4.05 11.42
C ALA A 225 -26.41 5.50 11.45
N ALA A 226 -26.17 6.28 10.39
CA ALA A 226 -26.67 7.65 10.28
C ALA A 226 -28.21 7.70 10.22
N LEU A 227 -28.84 6.77 9.48
CA LEU A 227 -30.29 6.65 9.40
C LEU A 227 -30.91 6.26 10.74
N GLN A 228 -30.31 5.31 11.47
CA GLN A 228 -30.76 4.93 12.81
C GLN A 228 -30.70 6.11 13.79
N LEU A 229 -29.64 6.92 13.74
CA LEU A 229 -29.54 8.15 14.55
C LEU A 229 -30.63 9.15 14.18
N GLN A 230 -30.88 9.34 12.89
CA GLN A 230 -31.93 10.23 12.40
C GLN A 230 -33.33 9.78 12.88
N GLU A 231 -33.65 8.51 12.71
CA GLU A 231 -34.94 7.96 13.15
C GLU A 231 -35.10 8.08 14.66
N LYS A 232 -34.05 7.78 15.44
CA LYS A 232 -34.12 7.87 16.90
C LYS A 232 -34.30 9.31 17.39
N CYS A 233 -33.65 10.29 16.77
CA CYS A 233 -33.85 11.70 17.09
C CYS A 233 -35.28 12.15 16.78
N GLN A 234 -35.87 11.70 15.67
CA GLN A 234 -37.27 11.97 15.33
C GLN A 234 -38.24 11.36 16.35
N GLU A 235 -38.03 10.10 16.74
CA GLU A 235 -38.84 9.41 17.76
C GLU A 235 -38.83 10.16 19.10
N MET A 236 -37.65 10.60 19.54
CA MET A 236 -37.47 11.33 20.79
C MET A 236 -37.80 12.83 20.71
N ARG A 237 -38.17 13.34 19.52
CA ARG A 237 -38.39 14.78 19.26
C ARG A 237 -37.20 15.65 19.67
N THR A 238 -35.99 15.18 19.37
CA THR A 238 -34.75 15.92 19.62
C THR A 238 -34.14 16.38 18.29
N HIS A 239 -33.41 17.50 18.32
CA HIS A 239 -32.72 17.99 17.13
C HIS A 239 -31.46 17.15 16.85
N LEU A 240 -31.29 16.73 15.59
CA LEU A 240 -30.07 16.10 15.10
C LEU A 240 -29.28 17.10 14.26
N TYR A 241 -28.01 17.28 14.59
CA TYR A 241 -27.06 18.06 13.80
C TYR A 241 -25.95 17.13 13.27
N ILE A 242 -25.65 17.21 11.97
CA ILE A 242 -24.63 16.39 11.31
C ILE A 242 -23.60 17.33 10.66
N THR A 243 -22.32 17.11 10.94
CA THR A 243 -21.21 17.84 10.34
C THR A 243 -20.38 16.91 9.47
N PHE A 244 -20.15 17.30 8.22
CA PHE A 244 -19.29 16.58 7.29
C PHE A 244 -17.90 17.19 7.29
N MET A 245 -16.87 16.37 7.51
CA MET A 245 -15.46 16.78 7.48
C MET A 245 -14.73 15.99 6.40
N ASP A 246 -14.05 16.68 5.50
CA ASP A 246 -13.21 16.09 4.46
C ASP A 246 -11.78 16.63 4.54
N LEU A 247 -10.80 15.73 4.45
CA LEU A 247 -9.38 16.07 4.55
C LEU A 247 -8.79 16.31 3.16
N THR A 248 -8.38 17.56 2.90
CA THR A 248 -7.76 17.93 1.63
C THR A 248 -6.43 17.19 1.42
N LYS A 249 -6.37 16.35 0.38
CA LYS A 249 -5.18 15.56 0.01
C LYS A 249 -4.66 14.68 1.17
N ALA A 250 -5.57 13.94 1.81
CA ALA A 250 -5.31 13.16 3.02
C ALA A 250 -4.03 12.29 2.96
N PHE A 251 -3.78 11.60 1.85
CA PHE A 251 -2.60 10.74 1.68
C PHE A 251 -1.30 11.52 1.43
N ASP A 252 -1.39 12.66 0.75
CA ASP A 252 -0.21 13.48 0.41
C ASP A 252 0.29 14.29 1.62
N LYS A 253 -0.60 14.56 2.59
CA LYS A 253 -0.32 15.40 3.76
C LYS A 253 -0.04 14.64 5.06
N VAL A 254 0.15 13.32 5.00
CA VAL A 254 0.46 12.51 6.20
C VAL A 254 1.81 12.93 6.79
N HIS A 255 1.83 13.33 8.06
CA HIS A 255 3.05 13.66 8.79
C HIS A 255 3.85 12.38 9.11
N ARG A 256 4.95 12.13 8.38
CA ARG A 256 5.73 10.88 8.42
C ARG A 256 6.24 10.54 9.83
N ASP A 257 6.88 11.49 10.51
CA ASP A 257 7.43 11.25 11.85
C ASP A 257 6.32 11.03 12.89
N GLY A 258 5.17 11.68 12.69
CA GLY A 258 4.00 11.52 13.54
C GLY A 258 3.40 10.12 13.39
N MET A 259 3.28 9.66 12.15
CA MET A 259 2.85 8.31 11.83
C MET A 259 3.76 7.26 12.50
N TRP A 260 5.08 7.40 12.41
CA TRP A 260 6.02 6.49 13.08
C TRP A 260 5.84 6.47 14.60
N LYS A 261 5.67 7.64 15.24
CA LYS A 261 5.38 7.70 16.68
C LYS A 261 4.11 6.96 17.06
N VAL A 262 3.04 7.10 16.27
CA VAL A 262 1.79 6.34 16.48
C VAL A 262 2.03 4.85 16.32
N MET A 263 2.77 4.42 15.30
CA MET A 263 3.07 3.00 15.08
C MET A 263 3.87 2.38 16.22
N HIS A 264 4.86 3.11 16.78
CA HIS A 264 5.57 2.68 17.97
C HIS A 264 4.65 2.61 19.20
N SER A 265 3.76 3.60 19.39
CA SER A 265 2.80 3.57 20.51
C SER A 265 1.84 2.38 20.45
N TRP A 266 1.53 1.91 19.24
CA TRP A 266 0.68 0.74 18.99
C TRP A 266 1.46 -0.58 18.94
N HIS A 267 2.76 -0.55 19.28
CA HIS A 267 3.65 -1.71 19.30
C HIS A 267 3.65 -2.47 17.96
N ILE A 268 3.50 -1.74 16.84
CA ILE A 268 3.55 -2.34 15.49
C ILE A 268 5.00 -2.65 15.10
N PHE A 269 5.93 -1.80 15.55
CA PHE A 269 7.37 -1.97 15.37
C PHE A 269 8.09 -1.65 16.68
N GLU A 270 9.12 -2.44 17.00
CA GLU A 270 10.05 -2.14 18.10
C GLU A 270 10.97 -0.97 17.77
#